data_AF-A0AB73G5P6-F1
#
_entry.id   AF-A0AB73G5P6-F1
#
_cell.length_a   1.000
_cell.length_b   1.000
_cell.length_c   1.000
_cell.angle_alpha   90.00
_cell.angle_beta   90.00
_cell.angle_gamma   90.00
#
_symmetry.space_group_name_H-M   'P 1'
#
loop_
_entity.id
_entity.type
_entity.pdbx_description
1 polymer ?
#
loop_
_entity_poly.entity_id
_entity_poly.type
_entity_poly.pdbx_seq_one_letter_code
_entity_poly.pdbx_strand_id
1 'polypeptide(L)' 'MLTVALPVELESAIVTAAHRSGQSVDEYVATVCADALSLEMDRARIDSYLSGTPGVQHDRARAWLADLAAGKRTECPR' A
#
# COMPACT_ATOMS: atom_id res chain seq x y z
N MET A 1 6.86 -18.35 -11.59
CA MET A 1 6.01 -19.08 -10.63
C MET A 1 6.86 -19.35 -9.40
N LEU A 2 6.44 -18.86 -8.24
CA LEU A 2 7.18 -18.98 -6.98
C LEU A 2 6.37 -19.89 -6.07
N THR A 3 7.00 -20.94 -5.53
CA THR A 3 6.31 -21.91 -4.66
C THR A 3 6.61 -21.55 -3.21
N VAL A 4 5.54 -21.40 -2.41
CA VAL A 4 5.63 -21.06 -0.98
C VAL A 4 5.00 -22.19 -0.18
N ALA A 5 5.71 -22.66 0.84
CA ALA A 5 5.16 -23.61 1.80
C ALA A 5 4.43 -22.84 2.90
N LEU A 6 3.17 -23.19 3.14
CA LEU A 6 2.34 -22.63 4.19
C LEU A 6 1.88 -23.74 5.15
N PRO A 7 1.59 -23.42 6.41
CA PRO A 7 0.81 -24.31 7.27
C PRO A 7 -0.53 -24.64 6.60
N VAL A 8 -0.99 -25.88 6.78
CA VAL A 8 -2.21 -26.42 6.14
C VAL A 8 -3.43 -25.55 6.46
N GLU A 9 -3.50 -25.00 7.67
CA GLU A 9 -4.59 -24.13 8.12
C GLU A 9 -4.61 -22.82 7.33
N LEU A 10 -3.44 -22.26 7.05
CA LEU A 10 -3.30 -21.01 6.32
C LEU A 10 -3.55 -21.20 4.83
N GLU A 11 -3.07 -22.31 4.25
CA GLU A 11 -3.37 -22.68 2.88
C GLU A 11 -4.88 -22.83 2.66
N SER A 12 -5.56 -23.58 3.54
CA SER A 12 -7.01 -23.76 3.49
C SER A 12 -7.77 -22.43 3.61
N ALA A 13 -7.34 -21.55 4.51
CA ALA A 13 -7.92 -20.22 4.68
C ALA A 13 -7.79 -19.37 3.41
N ILE A 14 -6.61 -19.37 2.78
CA ILE A 14 -6.33 -18.63 1.54
C ILE A 14 -7.18 -19.15 0.39
N VAL A 15 -7.21 -20.47 0.18
CA VAL A 15 -8.02 -21.09 -0.89
C VAL A 15 -9.50 -20.75 -0.71
N THR A 16 -10.00 -20.84 0.53
CA THR A 16 -11.40 -20.52 0.85
C THR A 16 -11.72 -19.05 0.67
N ALA A 17 -10.77 -18.16 0.96
CA ALA A 17 -10.93 -16.72 0.78
C ALA A 17 -10.92 -16.32 -0.70
N ALA A 18 -9.97 -16.85 -1.48
CA ALA A 18 -9.89 -16.66 -2.93
C ALA A 18 -11.17 -17.13 -3.64
N HIS A 19 -11.68 -18.30 -3.24
CA HIS A 19 -12.93 -18.82 -3.79
C HIS A 19 -14.12 -17.90 -3.48
N ARG A 20 -14.20 -17.37 -2.25
CA ARG A 20 -15.26 -16.42 -1.85
C ARG A 20 -15.18 -15.07 -2.56
N SER A 21 -13.97 -14.62 -2.91
CA SER A 21 -13.77 -13.40 -3.69
C SER A 21 -13.92 -13.61 -5.20
N GLY A 22 -14.14 -14.85 -5.66
CA GLY A 22 -14.23 -15.17 -7.10
C GLY A 22 -12.90 -15.02 -7.84
N GLN A 23 -11.78 -15.04 -7.13
CA GLN A 23 -10.44 -14.88 -7.67
C GLN A 23 -9.71 -16.23 -7.73
N SER A 24 -8.70 -16.32 -8.60
CA SER A 24 -7.71 -17.39 -8.46
C SER A 24 -6.88 -17.19 -7.18
N VAL A 25 -6.28 -18.28 -6.68
CA VAL A 25 -5.42 -18.23 -5.48
C VAL A 25 -4.26 -17.26 -5.70
N ASP A 26 -3.64 -17.27 -6.88
CA ASP A 26 -2.51 -16.38 -7.21
C ASP A 26 -2.92 -14.90 -7.22
N GLU A 27 -4.07 -14.57 -7.80
CA GLU A 27 -4.60 -13.19 -7.80
C GLU A 27 -4.94 -12.70 -6.40
N TYR A 28 -5.54 -13.57 -5.59
CA TYR A 28 -5.88 -13.25 -4.21
C TYR A 28 -4.60 -13.00 -3.38
N VAL A 29 -3.60 -13.88 -3.48
CA VAL A 29 -2.32 -13.72 -2.77
C VAL A 29 -1.59 -12.46 -3.25
N ALA A 30 -1.57 -12.18 -4.55
CA ALA A 30 -0.97 -10.95 -5.08
C ALA A 30 -1.64 -9.69 -4.50
N THR A 31 -2.96 -9.70 -4.38
CA THR A 31 -3.73 -8.59 -3.77
C THR A 31 -3.36 -8.41 -2.31
N VAL A 32 -3.37 -9.50 -1.52
CA VAL A 32 -3.02 -9.47 -0.10
C VAL A 32 -1.58 -8.99 0.11
N CYS A 33 -0.63 -9.42 -0.73
CA CYS A 33 0.74 -8.96 -0.66
C CYS A 33 0.89 -7.47 -1.01
N ALA A 34 0.12 -6.97 -1.98
CA ALA A 34 0.10 -5.55 -2.30
C ALA A 34 -0.45 -4.70 -1.14
N ASP A 35 -1.53 -5.17 -0.52
CA ASP A 35 -2.13 -4.52 0.66
C ASP A 35 -1.15 -4.51 1.84
N ALA A 36 -0.50 -5.65 2.12
CA ALA A 36 0.49 -5.76 3.18
C ALA A 36 1.69 -4.82 2.94
N LEU A 37 2.15 -4.70 1.70
CA LEU A 37 3.23 -3.77 1.34
C LEU A 37 2.79 -2.31 1.56
N SER A 38 1.56 -1.97 1.18
CA SER A 38 1.01 -0.63 1.42
C SER A 38 0.96 -0.30 2.91
N LEU A 39 0.55 -1.25 3.75
CA LEU A 39 0.52 -1.07 5.21
C LEU A 39 1.92 -0.86 5.80
N GLU A 40 2.93 -1.58 5.30
CA GLU A 40 4.31 -1.41 5.78
C GLU A 40 4.88 -0.04 5.37
N MET A 41 4.56 0.44 4.16
CA MET A 41 4.91 1.79 3.72
C MET A 41 4.22 2.86 4.57
N ASP A 42 2.94 2.66 4.88
CA ASP A 42 2.17 3.57 5.73
C ASP A 42 2.73 3.62 7.15
N ARG A 43 3.12 2.47 7.71
CA ARG A 43 3.79 2.37 9.01
C ARG A 43 5.12 3.12 9.00
N ALA A 44 5.98 2.87 8.01
CA ALA A 44 7.27 3.56 7.91
C ALA A 44 7.10 5.09 7.81
N ARG A 45 6.06 5.55 7.10
CA ARG A 45 5.71 6.97 7.01
C ARG A 45 5.27 7.54 8.36
N ILE A 46 4.43 6.83 9.10
CA ILE A 46 4.00 7.24 10.44
C ILE A 46 5.21 7.30 11.40
N ASP A 47 6.05 6.27 11.39
CA ASP A 47 7.26 6.21 12.22
C ASP A 47 8.20 7.38 11.91
N SER A 48 8.35 7.74 10.62
CA SER A 48 9.11 8.92 10.19
C SER A 48 8.55 10.24 10.73
N TYR A 49 7.22 10.40 10.76
CA TYR A 49 6.59 11.57 11.36
C TYR A 49 6.78 11.62 12.87
N LEU A 50 6.68 10.48 13.56
CA LEU A 50 6.90 10.37 15.00
C LEU A 50 8.37 10.60 15.37
N SER A 51 9.32 10.24 14.50
CA SER A 51 10.75 10.46 14.71
C SER A 51 11.20 11.90 14.42
N GLY A 52 10.27 12.82 14.13
CA GLY A 52 10.58 14.23 13.89
C GLY A 52 11.11 14.54 12.49
N THR A 53 11.04 13.60 11.55
CA THR A 53 11.29 13.90 10.13
C THR A 53 10.12 14.76 9.64
N PRO A 54 10.34 15.97 9.12
CA PRO A 54 9.25 16.76 8.61
C PRO A 54 8.67 16.02 7.40
N GLY A 55 7.42 15.56 7.51
CA GLY A 55 6.61 15.34 6.32
C GLY A 55 6.66 16.60 5.45
N VAL A 56 6.46 16.43 4.13
CA VAL A 56 6.47 17.47 3.10
C VAL A 56 6.33 18.87 3.69
N GLN A 57 7.37 19.70 3.56
CA GLN A 57 7.34 21.07 4.07
C GLN A 57 6.05 21.78 3.62
N HIS A 58 5.41 22.50 4.55
CA HIS A 58 4.10 23.11 4.32
C HIS A 58 4.04 23.98 3.06
N ASP A 59 5.12 24.70 2.77
CA ASP A 59 5.22 25.54 1.56
C ASP A 59 5.25 24.71 0.28
N ARG A 60 5.89 23.54 0.31
CA ARG A 60 5.92 22.59 -0.81
C ARG A 60 4.55 21.96 -1.04
N ALA A 61 3.84 21.60 0.03
CA ALA A 61 2.46 21.12 -0.05
C ALA A 61 1.51 22.21 -0.59
N ARG A 62 1.65 23.45 -0.10
CA ARG A 62 0.86 24.61 -0.55
C ARG A 62 1.10 24.93 -2.03
N ALA A 63 2.35 24.91 -2.49
CA ALA A 63 2.69 25.13 -3.88
C ALA A 63 2.08 24.05 -4.78
N TRP A 64 2.18 22.78 -4.38
CA TRP A 64 1.57 21.67 -5.11
C TRP A 64 0.04 21.79 -5.20
N LEU A 65 -0.64 22.15 -4.10
CA LEU A 65 -2.08 22.39 -4.10
C LEU A 65 -2.48 23.56 -5.02
N ALA A 66 -1.68 24.62 -5.08
CA ALA A 66 -1.92 25.74 -5.98
C ALA A 66 -1.75 25.34 -7.46
N ASP A 67 -0.74 24.54 -7.78
CA ASP A 67 -0.56 23.99 -9.13
C ASP A 67 -1.70 23.05 -9.53
N LEU A 68 -2.17 22.21 -8.60
CA LEU A 68 -3.33 21.34 -8.80
C LEU A 68 -4.60 22.16 -9.07
N ALA A 69 -4.85 23.21 -8.28
CA ALA A 69 -5.97 24.14 -8.48
C ALA A 69 -5.88 24.89 -9.82
N ALA A 70 -4.67 25.13 -10.32
CA ALA A 70 -4.42 25.69 -11.66
C ALA A 70 -4.53 24.65 -12.79
N GLY A 71 -4.93 23.40 -12.49
CA GLY A 71 -5.10 22.33 -13.47
C GLY A 71 -3.80 21.63 -13.88
N LYS A 72 -2.67 21.92 -13.23
CA LYS A 72 -1.41 21.21 -13.47
C LYS A 72 -1.41 19.92 -12.68
N ARG A 73 -1.31 18.77 -13.36
CA ARG A 73 -1.13 17.46 -12.70
C ARG A 73 0.35 17.19 -12.50
N THR A 74 0.86 17.58 -11.34
CA THR A 74 2.21 17.24 -10.86
C THR A 74 2.13 16.17 -9.78
N GLU A 75 3.22 15.39 -9.60
CA GLU A 75 3.25 14.35 -8.58
C GLU A 75 3.11 14.97 -7.17
N CYS A 76 2.27 14.35 -6.34
CA CYS A 76 2.10 14.76 -4.94
C CYS A 76 3.46 14.66 -4.22
N PRO A 77 3.95 15.75 -3.61
CA PRO A 77 5.19 15.71 -2.87
C PRO A 77 5.10 14.68 -1.74
N ARG A 78 6.21 13.97 -1.50
CA ARG A 78 6.37 12.98 -0.44
C ARG A 78 7.43 13.45 0.55
#